data_AF-A0A914DJZ2-F1
#
_entry.id   AF-A0A914DJZ2-F1
#
_cell.length_a   1.000
_cell.length_b   1.000
_cell.length_c   1.000
_cell.angle_alpha   90.00
_cell.angle_beta   90.00
_cell.angle_gamma   90.00
#
_symmetry.space_group_name_H-M   'P 1'
#
loop_
_entity.id
_entity.type
_entity.pdbx_description
1 polymer ?
#
loop_
_entity_poly.entity_id
_entity_poly.type
_entity_poly.pdbx_seq_one_letter_code
_entity_poly.pdbx_strand_id
1 'polypeptide(L)'
;MDGHPIGGIKLNHGACDMDRQRMIAPEGMQFSTVIVISFHPLFITKTDRAFHIKCLYRETVQTVNSQLEVSSLPTESIAHDMPMPICTYTIRKDEIDGPI
;
A
#
# COMPACT_ATOMS: atom_id res chain seq x y z
N MET A 1 17.32 26.72 3.66
CA MET A 1 16.10 26.76 4.52
C MET A 1 15.93 25.36 5.03
N ASP A 2 16.74 25.01 6.02
CA ASP A 2 16.99 23.62 6.37
C ASP A 2 16.07 23.23 7.52
N GLY A 3 14.94 22.65 7.13
CA GLY A 3 13.96 22.08 8.05
C GLY A 3 14.59 20.94 8.83
N HIS A 4 14.63 21.06 10.15
CA HIS A 4 15.05 19.98 11.04
C HIS A 4 14.09 18.78 10.85
N PRO A 5 14.59 17.52 10.87
CA PRO A 5 13.72 16.36 10.84
C PRO A 5 12.87 16.36 12.12
N ILE A 6 11.57 16.53 11.95
CA ILE A 6 10.61 16.46 13.04
C ILE A 6 10.59 15.00 13.51
N GLY A 7 11.26 14.70 14.62
CA GLY A 7 11.19 13.39 15.24
C GLY A 7 9.73 13.08 15.59
N GLY A 8 9.20 11.98 15.07
CA GLY A 8 7.81 11.55 15.26
C GLY A 8 7.72 10.21 15.98
N ILE A 9 6.64 9.99 16.72
CA ILE A 9 6.33 8.70 17.32
C ILE A 9 5.67 7.81 16.25
N LYS A 10 6.30 6.68 15.92
CA LYS A 10 5.77 5.69 14.98
C LYS A 10 5.29 4.47 15.75
N LEU A 11 4.04 4.06 15.53
CA LEU A 11 3.44 2.87 16.12
C LEU A 11 3.03 1.93 15.01
N ASN A 12 3.51 0.69 15.08
CA ASN A 12 3.07 -0.38 14.18
C ASN A 12 1.70 -0.90 14.61
N HIS A 13 0.94 -1.45 13.66
CA HIS A 13 -0.36 -2.05 13.97
C HIS A 13 -0.20 -3.20 14.97
N GLY A 14 -1.03 -3.19 16.03
CA GLY A 14 -1.02 -4.22 17.09
C GLY A 14 0.11 -4.08 18.13
N ALA A 15 0.97 -3.06 18.02
CA ALA A 15 1.96 -2.75 19.05
C ALA A 15 1.34 -1.90 20.18
N CYS A 16 2.00 -1.84 21.34
CA CYS A 16 1.65 -0.95 22.46
C CYS A 16 0.20 -1.09 22.97
N ASP A 17 -0.31 -2.32 23.09
CA ASP A 17 -1.67 -2.59 23.58
C ASP A 17 -2.76 -1.85 22.79
N MET A 18 -2.56 -1.78 21.47
CA MET A 18 -3.50 -1.13 20.55
C MET A 18 -4.80 -1.93 20.46
N ASP A 19 -5.89 -1.29 20.86
CA ASP A 19 -7.25 -1.82 20.75
C ASP A 19 -7.71 -1.81 19.29
N ARG A 20 -8.28 -2.94 18.85
CA ARG A 20 -8.76 -3.14 17.47
C ARG A 20 -10.24 -3.48 17.49
N GLN A 21 -11.05 -2.59 16.94
CA GLN A 21 -12.52 -2.72 16.91
C GLN A 21 -13.05 -2.65 15.49
N ARG A 22 -13.94 -3.57 15.13
CA ARG A 22 -14.70 -3.49 13.88
C ARG A 22 -15.83 -2.48 14.05
N MET A 23 -15.88 -1.49 13.16
CA MET A 23 -16.88 -0.43 13.12
C MET A 23 -17.96 -0.75 12.10
N ILE A 24 -19.21 -0.53 12.48
CA ILE A 24 -20.39 -0.78 11.63
C ILE A 24 -20.76 0.47 10.82
N ALA A 25 -20.59 1.67 11.39
CA ALA A 25 -20.93 2.93 10.74
C ALA A 25 -19.96 4.06 11.17
N PRO A 26 -19.13 4.60 10.27
CA PRO A 26 -18.81 4.06 8.94
C PRO A 26 -18.16 2.67 9.03
N GLU A 27 -18.41 1.83 8.03
CA GLU A 27 -17.83 0.48 7.97
C GLU A 27 -16.30 0.53 7.90
N GLY A 28 -15.65 -0.32 8.70
CA GLY A 28 -14.20 -0.37 8.72
C GLY A 28 -13.64 -0.88 10.04
N MET A 29 -12.34 -0.70 10.22
CA MET A 29 -11.58 -1.16 11.38
C MET A 29 -10.98 0.05 12.08
N GLN A 30 -11.37 0.27 13.33
CA GLN A 30 -10.79 1.28 14.21
C GLN A 30 -9.64 0.67 15.01
N PHE A 31 -8.51 1.35 15.00
CA PHE A 31 -7.37 1.09 15.87
C PHE A 31 -7.22 2.26 16.84
N SER A 32 -7.17 1.98 18.14
CA SER A 32 -7.03 2.99 19.18
C SER A 32 -5.92 2.67 20.16
N THR A 33 -5.23 3.71 20.63
CA THR A 33 -4.16 3.59 21.63
C THR A 33 -4.06 4.88 22.43
N VAL A 34 -3.61 4.79 23.68
CA VAL A 34 -3.36 5.96 24.53
C VAL A 34 -1.86 6.13 24.70
N ILE A 35 -1.33 7.28 24.29
CA ILE A 35 0.07 7.66 24.55
C ILE A 35 0.10 8.60 25.73
N VAL A 36 0.87 8.26 26.75
CA VAL A 36 1.11 9.12 27.92
C VAL A 36 2.52 9.70 27.80
N ILE A 37 2.62 11.04 27.77
CA ILE A 37 3.88 11.78 27.83
C ILE A 37 4.08 12.23 29.28
N SER A 38 5.01 11.57 29.96
CA SER A 38 5.42 11.92 31.32
C SER A 38 6.72 12.74 31.31
N PHE A 39 6.71 13.86 32.03
CA PHE A 39 7.88 14.73 32.17
C PHE A 39 8.76 14.35 33.35
N HIS A 40 8.21 13.59 34.30
CA HIS A 40 8.97 13.03 35.41
C HIS A 40 9.19 11.52 35.19
N PRO A 41 10.43 11.01 35.31
CA PRO A 41 10.77 9.64 34.91
C PRO A 41 10.20 8.55 35.82
N LEU A 42 9.75 8.90 37.03
CA LEU A 42 9.33 7.94 38.05
C LEU A 42 7.86 8.01 38.45
N PHE A 43 7.16 9.10 38.13
CA PHE A 43 5.79 9.30 38.60
C PHE A 43 5.01 10.21 37.65
N ILE A 44 3.70 9.96 37.59
CA ILE A 44 2.79 10.78 36.80
C ILE A 44 2.54 12.09 37.53
N THR A 45 2.70 13.20 36.82
CA THR A 45 2.51 14.55 37.37
C THR A 45 1.31 15.26 36.74
N LYS A 46 0.88 16.37 37.35
CA LYS A 46 -0.19 17.23 36.80
C LYS A 46 0.13 17.76 35.39
N THR A 47 1.40 17.87 35.04
CA THR A 47 1.85 18.40 33.75
C THR A 47 1.89 17.36 32.64
N ASP A 48 1.74 16.08 32.98
CA ASP A 48 1.74 14.99 32.01
C ASP A 48 0.51 15.06 31.10
N ARG A 49 0.65 14.56 29.87
CA ARG A 49 -0.42 14.60 28.86
C ARG A 49 -0.71 13.20 28.34
N ALA A 50 -1.99 12.85 28.30
CA ALA A 50 -2.46 11.63 27.68
C ALA A 50 -3.19 11.94 26.37
N PHE A 51 -2.82 11.27 25.29
CA PHE A 51 -3.40 11.43 23.97
C PHE A 51 -4.08 10.14 23.56
N HIS A 52 -5.39 10.19 23.35
CA HIS A 52 -6.15 9.07 22.79
C HIS A 52 -6.16 9.17 21.27
N ILE A 53 -5.36 8.32 20.63
CA ILE A 53 -5.21 8.27 19.18
C ILE A 53 -6.20 7.25 18.64
N LYS A 54 -6.93 7.63 17.59
CA LYS A 54 -7.88 6.77 16.87
C LYS A 54 -7.63 6.85 15.37
N CYS A 55 -7.39 5.69 14.75
CA CYS A 55 -7.23 5.55 13.32
C CYS A 55 -8.36 4.67 12.79
N LEU A 56 -9.25 5.25 12.00
CA LEU A 56 -10.33 4.54 11.35
C LEU A 56 -9.92 4.20 9.91
N TYR A 57 -9.72 2.93 9.63
CA TYR A 57 -9.53 2.40 8.28
C TYR A 57 -10.89 2.02 7.73
N ARG A 58 -11.41 2.84 6.82
CA ARG A 58 -12.68 2.57 6.15
C ARG A 58 -12.50 1.41 5.18
N GLU A 59 -13.42 0.47 5.23
CA GLU A 59 -13.57 -0.51 4.15
C GLU A 59 -14.28 0.22 3.02
N THR A 60 -13.53 0.86 2.11
CA THR A 60 -14.15 1.49 0.95
C THR A 60 -14.53 0.41 -0.04
N VAL A 61 -15.84 0.23 -0.25
CA VAL A 61 -16.33 -0.31 -1.52
C VAL A 61 -15.98 0.75 -2.57
N GLN A 62 -14.80 0.66 -3.18
CA GLN A 62 -14.56 1.38 -4.42
C GLN A 62 -15.41 0.70 -5.49
N THR A 63 -16.63 1.20 -5.73
CA THR A 63 -17.24 1.01 -7.04
C THR A 63 -16.41 1.82 -8.01
N VAL A 64 -15.50 1.16 -8.72
CA VAL A 64 -14.90 1.73 -9.93
C VAL A 64 -16.04 1.83 -10.94
N ASN A 65 -16.80 2.92 -10.89
CA ASN A 65 -17.73 3.28 -11.95
C ASN A 65 -16.89 3.79 -13.13
N SER A 66 -16.32 2.87 -13.90
CA SER A 66 -16.04 3.18 -15.30
C SER A 66 -17.37 3.50 -15.95
N GLN A 67 -17.55 4.74 -16.40
CA GLN A 67 -18.61 5.13 -17.32
C GLN A 67 -18.33 4.45 -18.68
N LEU A 68 -18.46 3.13 -18.73
CA LEU A 68 -18.61 2.39 -19.97
C LEU A 68 -20.11 2.42 -20.26
N GLU A 69 -20.52 3.37 -21.08
CA GLU A 69 -21.81 3.35 -21.74
C GLU A 69 -21.88 2.04 -22.55
N VAL A 70 -22.54 1.02 -21.99
CA VAL A 70 -22.74 -0.26 -22.68
C VAL A 70 -23.82 -0.06 -23.74
N SER A 71 -23.46 0.63 -24.83
CA SER A 71 -24.01 0.21 -26.12
C SER A 71 -23.43 -1.19 -26.37
N SER A 72 -24.25 -2.15 -26.76
CA SER A 72 -23.80 -3.49 -27.09
C SER A 72 -22.86 -3.40 -28.30
N LEU A 73 -21.55 -3.21 -28.06
CA LEU A 73 -20.56 -3.27 -29.12
C LEU A 73 -20.57 -4.70 -29.68
N PRO A 74 -20.78 -4.89 -30.99
CA PRO A 74 -20.64 -6.21 -31.58
C PRO A 74 -19.21 -6.71 -31.33
N THR A 75 -19.09 -7.98 -30.99
CA THR A 75 -17.79 -8.63 -30.77
C THR A 75 -17.09 -8.74 -32.12
N GLU A 76 -16.10 -7.90 -32.39
CA GLU A 76 -15.19 -8.13 -33.50
C GLU A 76 -14.16 -9.20 -33.10
N SER A 77 -14.13 -10.30 -33.86
CA SER A 77 -13.10 -11.31 -33.73
C SER A 77 -11.79 -10.76 -34.30
N ILE A 78 -10.85 -10.42 -33.41
CA ILE A 78 -9.51 -10.03 -33.83
C ILE A 78 -8.70 -11.30 -34.10
N ALA A 79 -8.53 -11.67 -35.37
CA ALA A 79 -7.54 -12.66 -35.79
C ALA A 79 -6.17 -11.98 -35.82
N HIS A 80 -5.32 -12.25 -34.83
CA HIS A 80 -3.89 -11.92 -34.91
C HIS A 80 -3.18 -13.04 -35.65
N ASP A 81 -2.73 -12.77 -36.88
CA ASP A 81 -1.75 -13.62 -37.55
C ASP A 81 -0.36 -13.21 -37.05
N MET A 82 0.16 -13.97 -36.09
CA MET A 82 1.55 -13.81 -35.63
C MET A 82 2.44 -14.66 -36.53
N PRO A 83 3.30 -14.08 -37.38
CA PRO A 83 4.17 -14.86 -38.22
C PRO A 83 5.15 -15.68 -37.37
N MET A 84 5.41 -16.91 -37.80
CA MET A 84 6.32 -17.82 -37.10
C MET A 84 7.72 -17.19 -37.02
N PRO A 85 8.38 -17.16 -35.85
CA PRO A 85 9.69 -16.55 -35.73
C PRO A 85 10.72 -17.36 -36.53
N ILE A 86 11.56 -16.65 -37.28
CA ILE A 86 12.66 -17.25 -38.04
C ILE A 86 13.86 -17.40 -37.11
N CYS A 87 14.24 -18.64 -36.84
CA CYS A 87 15.47 -18.96 -36.12
C CYS A 87 16.63 -19.08 -37.12
N THR A 88 17.70 -18.34 -36.90
CA THR A 88 18.96 -18.49 -37.64
C THR A 88 20.02 -19.10 -36.75
N TYR A 89 20.84 -19.99 -37.31
CA TYR A 89 22.02 -20.52 -36.65
C TYR A 89 23.25 -20.13 -37.45
N THR A 90 24.36 -19.86 -36.77
CA THR A 90 25.67 -19.61 -37.39
C THR A 90 26.70 -20.47 -36.68
N ILE A 91 27.61 -21.09 -37.43
CA ILE A 91 28.72 -21.86 -36.85
C ILE A 91 29.91 -20.91 -36.77
N ARG A 92 30.34 -20.61 -35.55
CA ARG A 92 31.46 -19.70 -35.28
C ARG A 92 32.72 -20.51 -35.00
N LYS A 93 33.87 -19.99 -35.42
CA LYS A 93 35.14 -20.70 -35.27
C LYS A 93 35.67 -20.53 -33.84
N ASP A 94 36.07 -21.66 -33.23
CA ASP A 94 36.76 -21.81 -31.94
C ASP A 94 36.02 -21.38 -30.66
N GLU A 95 35.14 -20.35 -30.63
CA GLU A 95 34.38 -19.93 -29.43
C GLU A 95 32.91 -19.54 -29.67
N ILE A 96 32.09 -19.55 -28.60
CA ILE A 96 30.63 -19.30 -28.62
C ILE A 96 30.27 -17.93 -29.23
N ASP A 97 31.09 -16.89 -29.03
CA ASP A 97 30.90 -15.55 -29.60
C ASP A 97 31.93 -15.19 -30.69
N GLY A 98 32.63 -16.18 -31.25
CA GLY A 98 33.65 -15.98 -32.28
C GLY A 98 33.11 -15.30 -33.56
N PRO A 99 33.98 -14.74 -34.41
CA PRO A 99 33.54 -14.18 -35.69
C PRO A 99 32.88 -15.26 -36.54
N ILE A 100 31.83 -14.86 -37.26
CA ILE A 100 31.19 -15.69 -38.30
C ILE A 100 32.13 -15.92 -39.48
#